data_AF-A0A438BWL6-F1
#
_entry.id   AF-A0A438BWL6-F1
#
_cell.length_a   1.000
_cell.length_b   1.000
_cell.length_c   1.000
_cell.angle_alpha   90.00
_cell.angle_beta   90.00
_cell.angle_gamma   90.00
#
_symmetry.space_group_name_H-M   'P 1'
#
loop_
_entity.id
_entity.type
_entity.pdbx_description
1 polymer ?
#
loop_
_entity_poly.entity_id
_entity_poly.type
_entity_poly.pdbx_seq_one_letter_code
_entity_poly.pdbx_strand_id
1 'polypeptide(L)'
;MGVRGIDFEEETHWRQKARVKWVKERDCNSKFFHKVANGRRNRKYIKVLENEKGLVLNNSKSIKEETLRLDSPFTEEEISKAIFQLDNYKALGLMALPLQCFKIVGM
;
A
#
# COMPACT_ATOMS: atom_id res chain seq x y z
N MET A 1 49.74 -17.07 -39.80
CA MET A 1 48.77 -15.94 -39.72
C MET A 1 47.36 -16.53 -39.72
N GLY A 2 46.47 -16.04 -38.86
CA GLY A 2 45.03 -16.20 -39.06
C GLY A 2 44.27 -17.14 -38.11
N VAL A 3 44.24 -16.86 -36.80
CA VAL A 3 43.19 -17.41 -35.90
C VAL A 3 42.77 -16.42 -34.80
N ARG A 4 42.82 -15.12 -35.07
CA ARG A 4 42.42 -14.06 -34.10
C ARG A 4 41.20 -13.23 -34.53
N GLY A 5 40.55 -13.60 -35.63
CA GLY A 5 39.41 -12.85 -36.18
C GLY A 5 38.04 -13.36 -35.73
N ILE A 6 37.90 -14.67 -35.51
CA ILE A 6 36.60 -15.31 -35.24
C ILE A 6 36.13 -15.01 -33.81
N ASP A 7 37.04 -15.03 -32.84
CA ASP A 7 36.71 -14.74 -31.43
C ASP A 7 36.27 -13.29 -31.21
N PHE A 8 36.78 -12.33 -31.97
CA PHE A 8 36.47 -10.92 -31.75
C PHE A 8 35.03 -10.56 -32.17
N GLU A 9 34.56 -11.07 -33.30
CA GLU A 9 33.20 -10.85 -33.78
C GLU A 9 32.18 -11.57 -32.89
N GLU A 10 32.48 -12.81 -32.47
CA GLU A 10 31.62 -13.56 -31.56
C GLU A 10 31.59 -12.92 -30.16
N GLU A 11 32.73 -12.48 -29.62
CA GLU A 11 32.82 -11.75 -28.36
C GLU A 11 32.06 -10.40 -28.45
N THR A 12 32.17 -9.68 -29.57
CA THR A 12 31.46 -8.40 -29.77
C THR A 12 29.95 -8.62 -29.91
N HIS A 13 29.54 -9.65 -30.65
CA HIS A 13 28.15 -10.08 -30.78
C HIS A 13 27.56 -10.47 -29.42
N TRP A 14 28.26 -11.30 -28.62
CA TRP A 14 27.80 -11.64 -27.27
C TRP A 14 27.84 -10.45 -26.32
N ARG A 15 28.79 -9.51 -26.43
CA ARG A 15 28.83 -8.27 -25.64
C ARG A 15 27.66 -7.33 -25.93
N GLN A 16 27.29 -7.17 -27.19
CA GLN A 16 26.11 -6.40 -27.61
C GLN A 16 24.83 -7.08 -27.14
N LYS A 17 24.73 -8.40 -27.30
CA LYS A 17 23.56 -9.22 -26.95
C LYS A 17 23.36 -9.35 -25.44
N ALA A 18 24.43 -9.46 -24.66
CA ALA A 18 24.41 -9.50 -23.20
C ALA A 18 24.21 -8.12 -22.56
N ARG A 19 24.09 -7.05 -23.37
CA ARG A 19 23.97 -5.66 -22.89
C ARG A 19 25.02 -5.38 -21.81
N VAL A 20 26.28 -5.78 -22.01
CA VAL A 20 27.34 -5.80 -20.97
C VAL A 20 27.53 -4.45 -20.27
N LYS A 21 27.11 -3.34 -20.92
CA LYS A 21 26.96 -2.02 -20.30
C LYS A 21 26.11 -2.05 -19.02
N TRP A 22 24.99 -2.78 -19.01
CA TRP A 22 24.13 -3.01 -17.83
C TRP A 22 24.80 -3.84 -16.73
N VAL A 23 25.69 -4.78 -17.10
CA VAL A 23 26.41 -5.61 -16.12
C VAL A 23 27.52 -4.82 -15.43
N LYS A 24 28.23 -3.94 -16.15
CA LYS A 24 29.21 -3.03 -15.56
C LYS A 24 28.56 -1.91 -14.74
N GLU A 25 27.34 -1.54 -15.10
CA GLU A 25 26.53 -0.53 -14.43
C GLU A 25 25.74 -1.09 -13.22
N ARG A 26 25.74 -2.41 -12.99
CA ARG A 26 25.07 -3.05 -11.83
C ARG A 26 25.61 -2.55 -10.48
N ASP A 27 26.89 -2.21 -10.38
CA ASP A 27 27.45 -1.59 -9.16
C ASP A 27 27.18 -0.09 -9.07
N CYS A 28 27.15 0.61 -10.21
CA CYS A 28 26.90 2.06 -10.25
C CYS A 28 25.41 2.43 -10.09
N ASN A 29 24.50 1.50 -10.36
CA ASN A 29 23.06 1.72 -10.26
C ASN A 29 22.49 1.32 -8.88
N SER A 30 23.30 0.77 -7.98
CA SER A 30 22.89 0.45 -6.61
C SER A 30 22.31 1.68 -5.89
N LYS A 31 22.94 2.85 -6.05
CA LYS A 31 22.42 4.13 -5.52
C LYS A 31 21.04 4.50 -6.07
N PHE A 32 20.77 4.23 -7.34
CA PHE A 32 19.46 4.47 -7.94
C PHE A 32 18.41 3.54 -7.37
N PHE A 33 18.70 2.23 -7.30
CA PHE A 33 17.77 1.26 -6.72
C PHE A 33 17.52 1.51 -5.23
N HIS A 34 18.55 1.88 -4.46
CA HIS A 34 18.39 2.30 -3.08
C HIS A 34 17.55 3.58 -2.95
N LYS A 35 17.74 4.58 -3.82
CA LYS A 35 16.88 5.79 -3.84
C LYS A 35 15.44 5.46 -4.18
N VAL A 36 15.19 4.61 -5.17
CA VAL A 36 13.84 4.19 -5.57
C VAL A 36 13.18 3.37 -4.45
N ALA A 37 13.88 2.41 -3.85
CA ALA A 37 13.38 1.60 -2.74
C ALA A 37 13.12 2.46 -1.49
N ASN A 38 14.05 3.34 -1.13
CA ASN A 38 13.89 4.26 0.00
C ASN A 38 12.78 5.28 -0.26
N GLY A 39 12.64 5.78 -1.49
CA GLY A 39 11.55 6.67 -1.87
C GLY A 39 10.18 6.00 -1.72
N ARG A 40 10.05 4.75 -2.19
CA ARG A 40 8.84 3.94 -1.98
C ARG A 40 8.57 3.68 -0.49
N ARG A 41 9.61 3.33 0.28
CA ARG A 41 9.51 3.08 1.73
C ARG A 41 9.11 4.34 2.50
N ASN A 42 9.72 5.48 2.19
CA ASN A 42 9.47 6.76 2.86
C ASN A 42 8.07 7.30 2.53
N ARG A 43 7.57 7.07 1.31
CA ARG A 43 6.18 7.43 0.95
C ARG A 43 5.14 6.64 1.75
N LYS A 44 5.46 5.39 2.12
CA LYS A 44 4.60 4.53 2.95
C LYS A 44 4.88 4.66 4.44
N TYR A 45 5.84 5.49 4.85
CA TYR A 45 6.22 5.63 6.25
C TYR A 45 5.39 6.72 6.92
N ILE A 46 4.60 6.32 7.91
CA ILE A 46 3.87 7.23 8.78
C ILE A 46 4.84 7.69 9.87
N LYS A 47 5.18 8.99 9.86
CA LYS A 47 6.10 9.59 10.84
C LYS A 47 5.43 9.86 12.18
N VAL A 48 4.18 10.30 12.11
CA VAL A 48 3.37 10.75 13.26
C VAL A 48 1.93 10.32 12.98
N LEU A 49 1.26 9.80 14.00
CA LEU A 49 -0.15 9.42 13.95
C LEU A 49 -0.85 9.98 15.19
N GLU A 50 -1.98 10.65 15.02
CA GLU A 50 -2.80 11.11 16.14
C GLU A 50 -4.01 10.19 16.32
N ASN A 51 -4.27 9.76 17.56
CA ASN A 51 -5.41 8.92 17.89
C ASN A 51 -6.66 9.76 18.22
N GLU A 52 -7.85 9.16 18.25
CA GLU A 52 -9.15 9.74 18.64
C GLU A 52 -9.13 10.45 20.01
N LYS A 53 -8.19 10.05 20.88
CA LYS A 53 -7.97 10.67 22.20
C LYS A 53 -7.06 11.91 22.16
N GLY A 54 -6.66 12.39 20.98
CA GLY A 54 -5.72 13.50 20.78
C GLY A 54 -4.27 13.16 21.13
N LEU A 55 -3.93 11.87 21.24
CA LEU A 55 -2.57 11.42 21.58
C LEU A 55 -1.73 11.28 20.31
N VAL A 56 -0.61 11.99 20.28
CA VAL A 56 0.36 11.97 19.17
C VAL A 56 1.36 10.82 19.36
N LEU A 57 1.27 9.83 18.47
CA LEU A 57 2.12 8.65 18.41
C LEU A 57 3.29 8.89 17.43
N ASN A 58 4.50 8.96 17.97
CA ASN A 58 5.74 9.09 17.20
C ASN A 58 6.57 7.80 17.15
N ASN A 59 6.17 6.77 17.91
CA ASN A 59 6.90 5.51 18.01
C ASN A 59 6.37 4.50 16.99
N SER A 60 7.28 3.88 16.23
CA SER A 60 6.98 2.85 15.23
C SER A 60 6.14 1.69 15.79
N LYS A 61 6.35 1.29 17.04
CA LYS A 61 5.54 0.24 17.69
C LYS A 61 4.09 0.68 17.89
N SER A 62 3.89 1.86 18.47
CA SER A 62 2.56 2.41 18.75
C SER A 62 1.78 2.72 17.47
N ILE A 63 2.45 3.27 16.44
CA ILE A 63 1.83 3.53 15.13
C ILE A 63 1.33 2.23 14.51
N LYS A 64 2.11 1.14 14.56
CA LYS A 64 1.70 -0.16 14.03
C LYS A 64 0.49 -0.74 14.77
N GLU A 65 0.53 -0.71 16.09
CA GLU A 65 -0.58 -1.20 16.92
C GLU A 65 -1.88 -0.43 16.62
N GLU A 66 -1.81 0.89 16.53
CA GLU A 66 -2.96 1.72 16.21
C GLU A 66 -3.47 1.49 14.78
N THR A 67 -2.56 1.33 13.81
CA THR A 67 -2.94 0.99 12.43
C THR A 67 -3.70 -0.34 12.37
N LEU A 68 -3.25 -1.35 13.13
CA LEU A 68 -3.91 -2.65 13.20
C LEU A 68 -5.31 -2.57 13.84
N ARG A 69 -5.51 -1.66 14.80
CA ARG A 69 -6.84 -1.39 15.37
C ARG A 69 -7.76 -0.76 14.34
N LEU A 70 -7.27 0.22 13.58
CA LEU A 70 -8.04 0.87 12.51
C LEU A 70 -8.38 -0.06 11.33
N ASP A 71 -7.53 -1.03 11.04
CA ASP A 71 -7.78 -2.06 10.01
C ASP A 71 -8.75 -3.16 10.49
N SER A 72 -9.13 -3.18 11.78
CA SER A 72 -10.04 -4.18 12.32
C SER A 72 -11.48 -3.96 11.81
N PRO A 73 -12.26 -5.04 11.62
CA PRO A 73 -13.64 -4.90 11.20
C PRO A 73 -14.46 -4.20 12.28
N PHE A 74 -15.41 -3.36 11.85
CA PHE A 74 -16.35 -2.70 12.75
C PHE A 74 -17.12 -3.71 13.59
N THR A 75 -17.38 -3.35 14.84
CA THR A 75 -18.21 -4.15 15.75
C THR A 75 -19.69 -3.89 15.52
N GLU A 76 -20.55 -4.84 15.87
CA GLU A 76 -22.02 -4.70 15.74
C GLU A 76 -22.56 -3.50 16.54
N GLU A 77 -21.90 -3.15 17.64
CA GLU A 77 -22.22 -2.01 18.50
C GLU A 77 -21.95 -0.68 17.80
N GLU A 78 -20.81 -0.54 17.13
CA GLU A 78 -20.46 0.65 16.33
C GLU A 78 -21.42 0.82 15.16
N ILE A 79 -21.73 -0.28 14.47
CA ILE A 79 -22.69 -0.32 13.37
C ILE A 79 -24.07 0.13 13.87
N SER A 80 -24.56 -0.45 14.98
CA SER A 80 -25.84 -0.11 15.59
C SER A 80 -25.91 1.35 16.02
N LYS A 81 -24.85 1.85 16.66
CA LYS A 81 -24.75 3.25 17.08
C LYS A 81 -24.76 4.20 15.88
N ALA A 82 -24.02 3.90 14.82
CA ALA A 82 -24.00 4.70 13.60
C ALA A 82 -25.37 4.70 12.88
N ILE A 83 -26.04 3.54 12.81
CA ILE A 83 -27.40 3.41 12.26
C ILE A 83 -28.39 4.24 13.08
N PHE A 84 -28.29 4.21 14.40
CA PHE A 84 -29.16 4.99 15.29
C PHE A 84 -28.91 6.49 15.20
N GLN A 85 -27.67 6.90 14.89
CA GLN A 85 -27.28 8.30 14.66
C GLN A 85 -27.59 8.79 13.23
N LEU A 86 -27.90 7.90 12.29
CA LEU A 86 -28.37 8.27 10.96
C LEU A 86 -29.81 8.77 11.06
N ASP A 87 -29.92 10.10 11.19
CA ASP A 87 -31.18 10.82 11.09
C ASP A 87 -31.93 10.50 9.77
N ASN A 88 -33.20 10.09 9.90
CA ASN A 88 -34.11 9.61 8.85
C ASN A 88 -34.40 10.61 7.70
N TYR A 89 -33.67 11.71 7.58
CA TYR A 89 -33.97 12.81 6.65
C TYR A 89 -32.89 13.07 5.58
N LYS A 90 -31.80 12.30 5.52
CA LYS A 90 -30.86 12.39 4.38
C LYS A 90 -31.24 11.43 3.25
N ALA A 91 -32.11 11.96 2.38
CA ALA A 91 -32.36 11.60 0.99
C ALA A 91 -32.76 10.14 0.68
N LEU A 92 -33.98 9.97 0.15
CA LEU A 92 -34.43 8.78 -0.58
C LEU A 92 -33.49 8.54 -1.79
N GLY A 93 -32.37 7.85 -1.57
CA GLY A 93 -31.48 7.39 -2.63
C GLY A 93 -31.80 5.95 -3.00
N LEU A 94 -32.57 5.75 -4.06
CA LEU A 94 -32.77 4.54 -4.93
C LEU A 94 -32.90 3.11 -4.32
N MET A 95 -32.71 2.91 -3.03
CA MET A 95 -32.86 1.64 -2.32
C MET A 95 -33.87 1.87 -1.21
N ALA A 96 -35.12 2.12 -1.59
CA ALA A 96 -36.24 2.26 -0.67
C ALA A 96 -36.62 0.89 -0.10
N LEU A 97 -35.87 0.41 0.90
CA LEU A 97 -36.39 -0.56 1.86
C LEU A 97 -36.60 0.19 3.18
N PRO A 98 -37.85 0.56 3.52
CA PRO A 98 -38.13 1.22 4.77
C PRO A 98 -37.83 0.29 5.95
N LEU A 99 -37.30 0.86 7.04
CA LEU A 99 -37.03 0.26 8.36
C LEU A 99 -38.23 -0.47 9.03
N GLN A 100 -39.39 -0.56 8.36
CA GLN A 100 -40.54 -1.33 8.83
C GLN A 100 -40.33 -2.85 8.77
N CYS A 101 -39.32 -3.34 8.05
CA CYS A 101 -39.05 -4.78 7.94
C CYS A 101 -38.51 -5.43 9.23
N PHE A 102 -37.93 -4.68 10.16
CA PHE A 102 -37.37 -5.24 11.41
C PHE A 102 -38.37 -5.37 12.55
N LYS A 103 -39.63 -4.91 12.39
CA LYS A 103 -40.68 -5.06 13.43
C LYS A 103 -41.60 -6.27 13.22
N ILE A 104 -41.37 -7.10 12.21
CA ILE A 104 -42.24 -8.25 11.89
C ILE A 104 -41.46 -9.57 11.90
N VAL A 105 -40.67 -9.84 12.95
CA VAL A 105 -40.43 -11.21 13.44
C VAL A 105 -40.14 -11.09 14.94
N GLY A 106 -41.10 -11.47 15.80
CA GLY A 106 -40.81 -11.79 17.20
C GLY A 106 -41.55 -11.02 18.30
N MET A 107 -42.88 -10.94 18.21
CA MET A 107 -43.77 -11.21 19.36
C MET A 107 -44.84 -12.19 18.90
#